data_AF-A0A6V8PP20-F1
#
_entry.id   AF-A0A6V8PP20-F1
#
_cell.length_a   1.000
_cell.length_b   1.000
_cell.length_c   1.000
_cell.angle_alpha   90.00
_cell.angle_beta   90.00
_cell.angle_gamma   90.00
#
_symmetry.space_group_name_H-M   'P 1'
#
loop_
_entity.id
_entity.type
_entity.pdbx_description
1 polymer ?
#
loop_
_entity_poly.entity_id
_entity_poly.type
_entity_poly.pdbx_seq_one_letter_code
_entity_poly.pdbx_strand_id
1 'polypeptide(L)' 'MGKNKVSLVTTILNEEKTLPEFIDSLLAQTRRPEEVVVVGG' A
#
# COMPACT_ATOMS: atom_id res chain seq x y z
N MET A 1 -14.95 9.49 19.00
CA MET A 1 -14.45 9.95 17.69
C MET A 1 -14.12 8.73 16.84
N GLY A 2 -14.74 8.59 15.67
CA GLY A 2 -14.42 7.48 14.76
C GLY A 2 -13.03 7.66 14.16
N LYS A 3 -12.29 6.56 14.00
CA LYS A 3 -10.97 6.55 13.36
C LYS A 3 -11.16 6.87 11.86
N ASN A 4 -10.45 7.88 11.34
CA ASN A 4 -10.50 8.18 9.90
C ASN A 4 -9.95 6.99 9.11
N LYS A 5 -10.70 6.53 8.11
CA LYS A 5 -10.25 5.51 7.16
C LYS A 5 -9.18 6.07 6.24
N VAL A 6 -8.23 5.23 5.82
CA VAL A 6 -7.11 5.58 4.94
C VAL A 6 -7.07 4.60 3.78
N SER A 7 -7.12 5.15 2.57
CA SER A 7 -6.79 4.44 1.34
C SER A 7 -5.42 4.91 0.86
N LEU A 8 -4.53 3.96 0.53
CA LEU A 8 -3.24 4.23 -0.09
C LEU A 8 -3.34 3.97 -1.58
N VAL A 9 -3.04 4.97 -2.40
CA VAL A 9 -3.01 4.85 -3.86
C VAL A 9 -1.57 4.99 -4.33
N THR A 10 -1.09 4.03 -5.10
CA THR A 10 0.29 4.02 -5.62
C THR A 10 0.35 3.55 -7.07
N THR A 11 1.37 3.97 -7.80
CA THR A 11 1.65 3.55 -9.18
C THR A 11 2.82 2.58 -9.22
N ILE A 12 2.78 1.62 -10.13
CA ILE A 12 3.83 0.60 -10.26
C ILE A 12 4.11 0.33 -11.74
N LEU A 13 5.39 0.34 -12.13
CA LEU A 13 5.83 0.00 -13.48
C LEU A 13 7.11 -0.83 -13.40
N ASN A 14 7.08 -2.07 -13.90
CA ASN A 14 8.23 -3.00 -13.93
C ASN A 14 8.86 -3.35 -12.56
N GLU A 15 8.12 -3.21 -11.46
CA GLU A 15 8.62 -3.45 -10.09
C GLU A 15 8.39 -4.88 -9.58
N GLU A 16 8.37 -5.90 -10.44
CA GLU A 16 8.07 -7.29 -10.03
C GLU A 16 8.96 -7.79 -8.88
N LYS A 17 10.21 -7.34 -8.84
CA LYS A 17 11.21 -7.78 -7.86
C LYS A 17 11.10 -7.06 -6.51
N THR A 18 10.60 -5.83 -6.50
CA THR A 18 10.54 -4.94 -5.32
C THR A 18 9.12 -4.84 -4.76
N LEU A 19 8.10 -5.22 -5.55
CA LEU A 19 6.70 -5.25 -5.13
C LEU A 19 6.48 -6.05 -3.83
N PRO A 20 7.08 -7.24 -3.62
CA PRO A 20 6.93 -7.95 -2.34
C PRO A 20 7.42 -7.12 -1.14
N GLU A 21 8.59 -6.49 -1.23
CA GLU A 21 9.15 -5.64 -0.16
C GLU A 21 8.26 -4.42 0.11
N PHE A 22 7.72 -3.82 -0.96
CA PHE A 22 6.76 -2.74 -0.83
C PHE A 22 5.51 -3.18 -0.06
N ILE A 23 4.92 -4.32 -0.40
CA ILE A 23 3.73 -4.85 0.30
C ILE A 23 4.05 -5.19 1.76
N ASP A 24 5.20 -5.81 2.02
CA ASP A 24 5.66 -6.13 3.38
C ASP A 24 5.79 -4.86 4.24
N SER A 25 6.28 -3.76 3.65
CA SER A 25 6.39 -2.47 4.33
C SER A 25 5.01 -1.90 4.73
N LEU A 26 3.97 -2.11 3.92
CA LEU A 26 2.60 -1.66 4.22
C LEU A 26 1.99 -2.47 5.37
N LEU A 27 2.28 -3.78 5.42
CA LEU A 27 1.80 -4.67 6.48
C LEU A 27 2.47 -4.39 7.84
N ALA A 28 3.71 -3.89 7.81
CA ALA A 28 4.48 -3.51 8.99
C ALA A 28 4.04 -2.18 9.63
N GLN A 29 3.18 -1.39 8.97
CA GLN A 29 2.72 -0.11 9.51
C GLN A 29 1.91 -0.28 10.79
N THR A 30 2.19 0.54 11.81
CA THR A 30 1.41 0.60 13.07
C THR A 30 -0.03 1.05 12.82
N ARG A 31 -0.25 1.86 11.76
CA ARG A 31 -1.55 2.16 11.18
C ARG A 31 -1.59 1.61 9.75
N ARG A 32 -2.18 0.43 9.60
CA ARG A 32 -2.42 -0.15 8.28
C ARG A 32 -3.51 0.64 7.54
N PRO A 33 -3.35 0.90 6.24
CA PRO A 33 -4.46 1.37 5.42
C PRO A 33 -5.52 0.28 5.35
N GLU A 34 -6.80 0.69 5.27
CA GLU A 34 -7.90 -0.25 5.06
C GLU A 34 -7.97 -0.73 3.60
N GLU A 35 -7.39 0.04 2.68
CA GLU A 35 -7.38 -0.22 1.25
C GLU A 35 -6.04 0.20 0.64
N VAL A 36 -5.54 -0.62 -0.27
CA VAL A 36 -4.37 -0.31 -1.10
C VAL A 36 -4.79 -0.46 -2.56
N VAL A 37 -4.71 0.63 -3.33
CA VAL A 37 -5.00 0.65 -4.75
C VAL A 37 -3.69 0.77 -5.51
N VAL A 38 -3.44 -0.23 -6.35
CA VAL A 38 -2.26 -0.32 -7.20
C VAL A 38 -2.65 0.03 -8.63
N VAL A 39 -2.06 1.09 -9.17
CA VAL A 39 -2.24 1.52 -10.55
C VAL A 39 -1.02 1.08 -11.38
N GLY A 40 -1.22 0.11 -12.27
CA GLY A 40 -0.18 -0.33 -13.20
C GLY A 40 0.11 0.75 -14.25
N GLY A 41 1.39 1.01 -14.50
CA GLY A 41 1.90 1.76 -15.64
C GLY A 41 2.38 0.87 -16.77
#